data_AF-A0A7X7UH62-F1
#
_entry.id   AF-A0A7X7UH62-F1
#
_cell.length_a   1.000
_cell.length_b   1.000
_cell.length_c   1.000
_cell.angle_alpha   90.00
_cell.angle_beta   90.00
_cell.angle_gamma   90.00
#
_symmetry.space_group_name_H-M   'P 1'
#
loop_
_entity.id
_entity.type
_entity.pdbx_description
1 polymer ?
#
loop_
_entity_poly.entity_id
_entity_poly.type
_entity_poly.pdbx_seq_one_letter_code
_entity_poly.pdbx_strand_id
1 'polypeptide(L)'
;MAKRRDENKDLRNFCLALGVLLGGFAALGWYNQRAFWLYLAGGAALVVALGLFAKPAVRPVFRGWMWLAQKLNWFTTRLLLTVIWLVIFLPVGLVLRLLRVDFFDRRWEPGKASYWRERPATPYDRRRTERLG
;
A
#
# COMPACT_ATOMS: atom_id res chain seq x y z
N MET A 1 -26.97 -16.51 -4.88
CA MET A 1 -27.21 -15.73 -6.12
C MET A 1 -26.54 -14.35 -6.15
N ALA A 2 -26.24 -13.71 -5.01
CA ALA A 2 -25.63 -12.37 -4.97
C ALA A 2 -24.28 -12.22 -5.71
N LYS A 3 -23.35 -13.18 -5.53
CA LYS A 3 -21.98 -13.13 -6.11
C LYS A 3 -21.91 -12.89 -7.63
N ARG A 4 -22.87 -13.42 -8.42
CA ARG A 4 -22.89 -13.21 -9.88
C ARG A 4 -23.36 -11.81 -10.27
N ARG A 5 -24.15 -11.14 -9.43
CA ARG A 5 -24.68 -9.79 -9.68
C ARG A 5 -23.59 -8.75 -9.48
N ASP A 6 -22.75 -8.93 -8.47
CA ASP A 6 -21.63 -8.02 -8.16
C ASP A 6 -20.53 -8.14 -9.22
N GLU A 7 -20.15 -9.35 -9.63
CA GLU A 7 -19.16 -9.58 -10.70
C GLU A 7 -19.59 -8.95 -12.04
N ASN A 8 -20.89 -8.96 -12.36
CA ASN A 8 -21.41 -8.30 -13.56
C ASN A 8 -21.39 -6.76 -13.46
N LYS A 9 -21.61 -6.19 -12.27
CA LYS A 9 -21.51 -4.75 -12.04
C LYS A 9 -20.06 -4.29 -12.12
N ASP A 10 -19.14 -5.04 -11.49
CA ASP A 10 -17.71 -4.75 -11.50
C ASP A 10 -17.13 -4.82 -12.92
N LEU A 11 -17.54 -5.83 -13.70
CA LEU A 11 -17.18 -5.93 -15.11
C LEU A 11 -17.67 -4.72 -15.92
N ARG A 12 -18.91 -4.26 -15.68
CA ARG A 12 -19.49 -3.12 -16.39
C ARG A 12 -18.79 -1.81 -16.03
N ASN A 13 -18.47 -1.63 -14.75
CA ASN A 13 -17.70 -0.49 -14.28
C ASN A 13 -16.27 -0.49 -14.84
N PHE A 14 -15.64 -1.66 -14.95
CA PHE A 14 -14.33 -1.80 -15.58
C PHE A 14 -14.37 -1.44 -17.07
N CYS A 15 -15.33 -1.96 -17.83
CA CYS A 15 -15.49 -1.60 -19.24
C CYS A 15 -15.78 -0.11 -19.43
N LEU A 16 -16.61 0.51 -18.58
CA LEU A 16 -16.88 1.94 -18.59
C LEU A 16 -15.63 2.76 -18.26
N ALA A 17 -14.91 2.41 -17.19
CA ALA A 17 -13.69 3.10 -16.79
C ALA A 17 -12.62 3.02 -17.88
N LEU A 18 -12.41 1.84 -18.48
CA LEU A 18 -11.45 1.66 -19.57
C LEU A 18 -11.88 2.42 -20.83
N GLY A 19 -13.17 2.42 -21.16
CA GLY A 19 -13.73 3.16 -22.28
C GLY A 19 -13.58 4.68 -22.12
N VAL A 20 -13.84 5.21 -20.93
CA VAL A 20 -13.63 6.63 -20.60
C VAL A 20 -12.14 6.98 -20.66
N LEU A 21 -11.26 6.13 -20.11
CA LEU A 21 -9.82 6.37 -20.12
C LEU A 21 -9.28 6.40 -21.55
N LEU A 22 -9.59 5.37 -22.35
CA LEU A 22 -9.19 5.30 -23.75
C LEU A 22 -9.84 6.41 -24.59
N GLY A 23 -11.09 6.77 -24.32
CA GLY A 23 -11.79 7.89 -24.96
C GLY A 23 -11.15 9.24 -24.64
N GLY A 24 -10.67 9.44 -23.41
CA GLY A 24 -9.91 10.63 -23.02
C GLY A 24 -8.53 10.70 -23.69
N PHE A 25 -7.80 9.58 -23.73
CA PHE A 25 -6.54 9.48 -24.48
C PHE A 25 -6.75 9.69 -25.98
N ALA A 26 -7.88 9.21 -26.51
CA ALA A 26 -8.29 9.52 -27.86
C ALA A 26 -8.51 11.05 -27.99
N ALA A 27 -9.38 11.69 -27.22
CA ALA A 27 -9.62 13.13 -27.33
C ALA A 27 -8.32 13.97 -27.28
N LEU A 28 -7.36 13.59 -26.42
CA LEU A 28 -6.02 14.20 -26.38
C LEU A 28 -5.16 13.92 -27.62
N GLY A 29 -5.24 12.71 -28.19
CA GLY A 29 -4.56 12.34 -29.44
C GLY A 29 -5.12 13.07 -30.66
N TRP A 30 -6.42 13.34 -30.71
CA TRP A 30 -7.06 14.17 -31.74
C TRP A 30 -6.50 15.59 -31.73
N TYR A 31 -6.31 16.16 -30.54
CA TYR A 31 -5.73 17.51 -30.38
C TYR A 31 -4.28 17.58 -30.88
N ASN A 32 -3.53 16.48 -30.86
CA ASN A 32 -2.10 16.46 -31.18
C ASN A 32 -1.77 15.94 -32.61
N GLN A 33 -2.77 15.79 -33.50
CA GLN A 33 -2.61 15.43 -34.93
C GLN A 33 -1.74 14.18 -35.20
N ARG A 34 -1.63 13.25 -34.25
CA ARG A 34 -0.86 12.01 -34.40
C ARG A 34 -1.79 10.89 -34.88
N ALA A 35 -1.44 10.26 -36.00
CA ALA A 35 -2.17 9.13 -36.62
C ALA A 35 -2.40 7.91 -35.70
N PHE A 36 -1.71 7.87 -34.55
CA PHE A 36 -1.91 6.86 -33.51
C PHE A 36 -3.29 6.94 -32.82
N TRP A 37 -4.00 8.07 -32.99
CA TRP A 37 -5.35 8.28 -32.46
C TRP A 37 -6.39 7.26 -32.96
N LEU A 38 -6.32 6.88 -34.24
CA LEU A 38 -7.27 5.94 -34.85
C LEU A 38 -7.15 4.53 -34.29
N TYR A 39 -5.92 4.08 -33.99
CA TYR A 39 -5.68 2.79 -33.34
C TYR A 39 -6.17 2.78 -31.89
N LEU A 40 -5.97 3.88 -31.16
CA LEU A 40 -6.47 4.04 -29.79
C LEU A 40 -8.00 4.11 -29.74
N ALA A 41 -8.63 4.87 -30.64
CA ALA A 41 -10.08 5.01 -30.74
C ALA A 41 -10.74 3.70 -31.19
N GLY A 42 -10.14 2.99 -32.16
CA GLY A 42 -10.57 1.65 -32.59
C GLY A 42 -10.45 0.62 -31.46
N GLY A 43 -9.34 0.64 -30.71
CA GLY A 43 -9.17 -0.19 -29.52
C GLY A 43 -10.19 0.12 -28.43
N ALA A 44 -10.49 1.40 -28.18
CA ALA A 44 -11.52 1.83 -27.23
C ALA A 44 -12.91 1.30 -27.62
N ALA A 45 -13.29 1.50 -28.88
CA ALA A 45 -14.56 1.05 -29.42
C ALA A 45 -14.69 -0.48 -29.38
N LEU A 46 -13.62 -1.21 -29.71
CA LEU A 46 -13.59 -2.67 -29.68
C LEU A 46 -13.72 -3.20 -28.25
N VAL A 47 -13.05 -2.60 -27.27
CA VAL A 47 -13.16 -3.01 -25.86
C VAL A 47 -14.54 -2.70 -25.29
N VAL A 48 -15.12 -1.55 -25.63
CA VAL A 48 -16.50 -1.20 -25.21
C VAL A 48 -17.52 -2.13 -25.88
N ALA A 49 -17.36 -2.42 -27.18
CA ALA A 49 -18.20 -3.35 -27.91
C ALA A 49 -18.10 -4.79 -27.37
N LEU A 50 -16.88 -5.26 -27.07
CA LEU A 50 -16.66 -6.57 -26.44
C LEU A 50 -17.25 -6.64 -25.02
N GLY A 51 -17.18 -5.55 -24.26
CA GLY A 51 -17.82 -5.44 -22.94
C GLY A 51 -19.35 -5.49 -22.98
N LEU A 52 -19.97 -4.96 -24.05
CA LEU A 52 -21.42 -4.97 -24.24
C LEU A 52 -21.93 -6.30 -24.81
N PHE A 53 -21.29 -6.83 -25.85
CA PHE A 53 -21.79 -7.96 -26.64
C PHE A 53 -21.20 -9.32 -26.24
N ALA A 54 -19.97 -9.39 -25.70
CA ALA A 54 -19.25 -10.64 -25.44
C ALA A 54 -18.90 -10.84 -23.95
N LYS A 55 -19.90 -10.70 -23.07
CA LYS A 55 -19.77 -10.90 -21.61
C LYS A 55 -19.08 -12.21 -21.17
N PRO A 56 -19.25 -13.39 -21.82
CA PRO A 56 -18.60 -14.60 -21.34
C PRO A 56 -17.10 -14.67 -21.66
N ALA A 57 -16.64 -14.08 -22.77
CA ALA A 57 -15.23 -14.12 -23.18
C ALA A 57 -14.35 -13.13 -22.40
N VAL A 58 -14.91 -11.99 -21.97
CA VAL A 58 -14.17 -10.95 -21.23
C VAL A 58 -14.00 -11.31 -19.74
N ARG A 59 -14.84 -12.19 -19.21
CA ARG A 59 -14.78 -12.64 -17.80
C ARG A 59 -13.43 -13.23 -17.35
N PRO A 60 -12.81 -14.20 -18.05
CA PRO A 60 -11.51 -14.74 -17.63
C PRO A 60 -10.41 -13.69 -17.66
N VAL A 61 -10.42 -12.80 -18.67
CA VAL A 61 -9.46 -11.68 -18.79
C VAL A 61 -9.62 -10.71 -17.62
N PHE A 62 -10.85 -10.30 -17.32
CA PHE A 62 -11.15 -9.43 -16.18
C PHE A 62 -10.70 -10.05 -14.85
N ARG A 63 -10.92 -11.35 -14.67
CA ARG A 63 -10.51 -12.04 -13.44
C ARG A 63 -8.99 -12.10 -13.29
N GLY A 64 -8.27 -12.41 -14.38
CA GLY A 64 -6.79 -12.39 -14.39
C GLY A 64 -6.24 -10.99 -14.12
N TRP A 65 -6.82 -9.98 -14.77
CA TRP A 65 -6.46 -8.58 -14.56
C TRP A 65 -6.73 -8.11 -13.12
N MET A 66 -7.88 -8.46 -12.56
CA MET A 66 -8.25 -8.10 -11.19
C MET A 66 -7.34 -8.79 -10.18
N TRP A 67 -6.97 -10.06 -10.41
CA TRP A 67 -5.99 -10.76 -9.58
C TRP A 67 -4.62 -10.04 -9.58
N LEU A 68 -4.15 -9.63 -10.77
CA LEU A 68 -2.94 -8.83 -10.91
C LEU A 68 -3.04 -7.49 -10.18
N ALA A 69 -4.14 -6.77 -10.36
CA ALA A 69 -4.39 -5.49 -9.69
C ALA A 69 -4.41 -5.66 -8.16
N GLN A 70 -5.00 -6.73 -7.64
CA GLN A 70 -4.98 -7.05 -6.22
C GLN A 70 -3.57 -7.37 -5.70
N LYS A 71 -2.78 -8.14 -6.46
CA LYS A 71 -1.39 -8.45 -6.10
C LYS A 71 -0.51 -7.19 -6.13
N LEU A 72 -0.71 -6.34 -7.12
CA LEU A 72 -0.01 -5.06 -7.21
C LEU A 72 -0.41 -4.16 -6.05
N ASN A 73 -1.69 -4.02 -5.74
CA ASN A 73 -2.16 -3.23 -4.60
C ASN A 73 -1.61 -3.77 -3.27
N TRP A 74 -1.58 -5.09 -3.10
CA TRP A 74 -0.94 -5.74 -1.96
C TRP A 74 0.54 -5.33 -1.85
N PHE A 75 1.27 -5.34 -2.96
CA PHE A 75 2.66 -4.89 -3.00
C PHE A 75 2.80 -3.39 -2.70
N THR A 76 1.99 -2.54 -3.35
CA THR A 76 1.99 -1.08 -3.18
C THR A 76 1.73 -0.68 -1.74
N THR A 77 0.73 -1.26 -1.06
CA THR A 77 0.46 -0.92 0.34
C THR A 77 1.65 -1.26 1.24
N ARG A 78 2.30 -2.40 1.02
CA ARG A 78 3.49 -2.80 1.79
C ARG A 78 4.68 -1.91 1.50
N LEU A 79 4.90 -1.60 0.22
CA LEU A 79 5.93 -0.68 -0.21
C LEU A 79 5.72 0.69 0.40
N LEU A 80 4.51 1.24 0.35
CA LEU A 80 4.15 2.53 0.91
C LEU A 80 4.40 2.56 2.41
N LEU A 81 3.94 1.55 3.15
CA LEU A 81 4.18 1.45 4.59
C LEU A 81 5.67 1.37 4.92
N THR A 82 6.43 0.55 4.18
CA THR A 82 7.89 0.44 4.37
C THR A 82 8.60 1.76 4.09
N VAL A 83 8.23 2.45 3.02
CA VAL A 83 8.80 3.76 2.68
C VAL A 83 8.49 4.78 3.77
N ILE A 84 7.25 4.86 4.24
CA ILE A 84 6.87 5.74 5.36
C ILE A 84 7.66 5.39 6.62
N TRP A 85 7.76 4.10 6.95
CA TRP A 85 8.53 3.66 8.11
C TRP A 85 10.00 4.06 8.01
N LEU A 86 10.63 3.88 6.85
CA LEU A 86 12.01 4.30 6.61
C LEU A 86 12.14 5.82 6.71
N VAL A 87 11.26 6.59 6.07
CA VAL A 87 11.35 8.06 6.08
C VAL A 87 11.12 8.65 7.46
N ILE A 88 10.36 8.01 8.34
CA ILE A 88 10.09 8.53 9.69
C ILE A 88 11.09 7.96 10.70
N PHE A 89 11.21 6.64 10.82
CA PHE A 89 11.99 6.00 11.89
C PHE A 89 13.49 5.98 11.60
N LEU A 90 13.90 5.84 10.34
CA LEU A 90 15.31 5.81 9.98
C LEU A 90 16.03 7.13 10.30
N PRO A 91 15.52 8.33 9.94
CA PRO A 91 16.19 9.56 10.33
C PRO A 91 16.10 9.82 11.81
N VAL A 92 15.04 9.40 12.52
CA VAL A 92 15.01 9.49 13.99
C VAL A 92 16.18 8.71 14.60
N GLY A 93 16.40 7.47 14.18
CA GLY A 93 17.54 6.67 14.62
C GLY A 93 18.89 7.28 14.21
N LEU A 94 18.98 7.83 13.00
CA LEU A 94 20.19 8.48 12.49
C LEU A 94 20.52 9.77 13.27
N VAL A 95 19.51 10.60 13.56
CA VAL A 95 19.63 11.83 14.34
C VAL A 95 20.05 11.49 15.77
N LEU A 96 19.44 10.49 16.40
CA LEU A 96 19.85 10.04 17.75
C LEU A 96 21.29 9.52 17.76
N ARG A 97 21.71 8.82 16.71
CA ARG A 97 23.11 8.37 16.54
C ARG A 97 24.06 9.56 16.35
N LEU A 98 23.65 10.58 15.59
CA LEU A 98 24.44 11.80 15.36
C LEU A 98 24.56 12.65 16.64
N LEU A 99 23.46 12.78 17.39
CA LEU A 99 23.40 13.48 18.67
C LEU A 99 24.08 12.69 19.81
N ARG A 100 24.52 11.43 19.56
CA ARG A 100 25.10 10.52 20.56
C ARG A 100 24.24 10.37 21.82
N VAL A 101 22.93 10.57 21.71
CA VAL A 101 21.99 10.46 22.83
C VAL A 101 21.76 8.98 23.09
N ASP A 102 22.42 8.46 24.13
CA ASP A 102 22.30 7.08 24.56
C ASP A 102 21.16 6.97 25.58
N PHE A 103 19.94 6.72 25.10
CA PHE A 103 18.76 6.61 25.98
C PHE A 103 18.80 5.40 26.92
N PHE A 104 19.68 4.43 26.69
CA PHE A 104 19.64 3.14 27.38
C PHE A 104 20.90 2.81 28.18
N ASP A 105 21.81 3.76 28.43
CA ASP A 105 23.15 3.49 29.00
C ASP A 105 23.76 2.25 28.31
N ARG A 106 23.61 2.15 26.98
CA ARG A 106 23.90 0.95 26.20
C ARG A 106 25.37 0.87 25.79
N ARG A 107 26.11 1.97 25.96
CA ARG A 107 27.57 1.96 25.94
C ARG A 107 28.09 1.09 27.07
N TRP A 108 28.65 -0.06 26.68
CA TRP A 108 29.45 -0.88 27.56
C TRP A 108 30.67 -0.05 27.99
N GLU A 109 30.69 0.41 29.23
CA GLU A 109 31.83 1.04 29.88
C GLU A 109 32.71 -0.08 30.47
N PRO A 110 33.87 -0.40 29.85
CA PRO A 110 34.70 -1.52 30.28
C PRO A 110 35.36 -1.31 31.66
N GLY A 111 35.20 -0.12 32.27
CA GLY A 111 35.72 0.23 33.60
C GLY A 111 34.68 0.23 34.73
N LYS A 112 33.40 -0.04 34.46
CA LYS A 112 32.37 -0.10 35.51
C LYS A 112 32.36 -1.48 36.17
N ALA A 113 32.55 -1.51 37.49
CA ALA A 113 32.52 -2.73 38.30
C ALA A 113 31.11 -3.37 38.35
N SER A 114 30.06 -2.58 38.11
CA SER A 114 28.67 -3.05 38.11
C SER A 114 27.77 -2.05 37.37
N TYR A 115 26.84 -2.54 36.55
CA TYR A 115 25.77 -1.74 35.93
C TYR A 115 24.50 -1.66 36.79
N TRP A 116 24.53 -2.26 37.99
CA TRP A 116 23.41 -2.21 38.91
C TRP A 116 23.21 -0.79 39.42
N ARG A 117 22.06 -0.19 39.11
CA ARG A 117 21.61 1.03 39.80
C ARG A 117 21.05 0.64 41.15
N GLU A 118 21.67 1.13 42.22
CA GLU A 118 21.15 0.98 43.57
C GLU A 118 19.75 1.58 43.64
N ARG A 119 18.77 0.74 43.97
CA ARG A 119 17.41 1.21 44.16
C ARG A 119 17.37 1.96 45.50
N PRO A 120 16.82 3.19 45.56
CA PRO A 120 16.72 3.91 46.83
C PRO A 120 15.93 3.06 47.83
N ALA A 121 16.41 3.00 49.06
CA ALA A 121 15.78 2.28 50.16
C ALA A 121 14.46 2.96 50.53
N THR A 122 13.41 2.70 49.77
CA THR A 122 12.06 3.11 50.11
C THR A 122 11.53 2.18 51.20
N PRO A 123 10.84 2.70 52.23
CA PRO A 123 10.20 1.88 53.25
C PRO A 123 9.32 0.81 52.61
N TYR A 124 9.41 -0.43 53.12
CA TYR A 124 8.63 -1.55 52.62
C TYR A 124 7.13 -1.29 52.86
N ASP A 125 6.38 -1.06 51.77
CA ASP A 125 4.93 -0.89 51.80
C ASP A 125 4.24 -2.16 51.28
N ARG A 126 3.62 -2.89 52.21
CA ARG A 126 2.87 -4.13 51.95
C ARG A 126 1.77 -3.95 50.90
N ARG A 127 1.19 -2.75 50.77
CA ARG A 127 0.10 -2.48 49.81
C ARG A 127 0.55 -2.50 48.35
N ARG A 128 1.85 -2.35 48.06
CA ARG A 128 2.39 -2.39 46.69
C ARG A 128 2.56 -3.80 46.15
N THR A 129 2.79 -4.79 47.00
CA THR A 129 3.09 -6.17 46.59
C THR A 129 1.83 -7.01 46.41
N GLU A 130 0.73 -6.65 47.07
CA GLU A 130 -0.50 -7.46 47.10
C GLU A 130 -1.42 -7.24 45.87
N ARG A 131 -1.12 -6.28 44.98
CA ARG A 131 -1.94 -5.98 43.78
C ARG A 131 -1.65 -6.83 42.54
N LEU A 132 -0.70 -7.76 42.62
CA LEU A 132 -0.26 -8.59 41.48
C LEU A 132 -0.62 -10.08 41.63
N GLY A 133 -1.48 -10.43 42.60
CA GLY A 133 -2.01 -11.78 42.80
C GLY A 133 -3.41 -11.94 42.24
#